data_AF-A0A2G9YNC6-F1
#
_entry.id   AF-A0A2G9YNC6-F1
#
_cell.length_a   1.000
_cell.length_b   1.000
_cell.length_c   1.000
_cell.angle_alpha   90.00
_cell.angle_beta   90.00
_cell.angle_gamma   90.00
#
_symmetry.space_group_name_H-M   'P 1'
#
loop_
_entity.id
_entity.type
_entity.pdbx_description
1 polymer ?
#
loop_
_entity_poly.entity_id
_entity_poly.type
_entity_poly.pdbx_seq_one_letter_code
_entity_poly.pdbx_strand_id
1 'polypeptide(L)'
;MILEPAPVKNRKYYLFENFPNLDLLCAFSTRILGNMSLSYGDTGNALENRKNFLQELGIDYRDLVCTKQVHGSVVRYIREIDKGKGALSCDFAITDTDALITNKKNVPLSIFTADCLSVFLYAPKTPSIGLVHAGWRSSKENILGKTAKLMQEKFNTKAEDLCVGFGPAIRGCCYEVGKKFTDFFSPEYLIKKNGRYYLDLVGINKKQLLVLGVKDKNIFDSKICTACRNEEFFSFRLGGIGCGRMMSVMMLR
;
A
#
# COMPACT_ATOMS: atom_id res chain seq x y z
N MET A 1 -28.16 -4.14 -9.30
CA MET A 1 -27.33 -3.55 -8.24
C MET A 1 -25.96 -4.19 -8.33
N ILE A 2 -24.98 -3.51 -8.93
CA ILE A 2 -23.59 -3.97 -8.92
C ILE A 2 -23.08 -3.60 -7.53
N LEU A 3 -22.81 -4.60 -6.69
CA LEU A 3 -22.20 -4.39 -5.38
C LEU A 3 -20.91 -3.59 -5.59
N GLU A 4 -20.75 -2.47 -4.88
CA GLU A 4 -19.51 -1.71 -4.97
C GLU A 4 -18.34 -2.61 -4.56
N PRO A 5 -17.29 -2.72 -5.39
CA PRO A 5 -16.12 -3.54 -5.11
C PRO A 5 -15.35 -3.05 -3.87
N ALA A 6 -15.72 -3.57 -2.70
CA ALA A 6 -15.01 -3.42 -1.44
C ALA A 6 -14.13 -4.65 -1.18
N PRO A 7 -13.00 -4.52 -0.45
CA PRO A 7 -12.23 -5.68 -0.06
C PRO A 7 -13.04 -6.59 0.88
N VAL A 8 -12.96 -7.90 0.66
CA VAL A 8 -13.69 -8.89 1.48
C VAL A 8 -12.91 -9.12 2.77
N LYS A 9 -13.58 -8.88 3.90
CA LYS A 9 -13.02 -9.14 5.23
C LYS A 9 -13.05 -10.66 5.49
N ASN A 10 -11.89 -11.29 5.53
CA ASN A 10 -11.73 -12.53 6.28
C ASN A 10 -11.53 -12.17 7.77
N ARG A 11 -11.82 -13.07 8.71
CA ARG A 11 -11.92 -12.77 10.16
C ARG A 11 -10.78 -11.90 10.74
N LYS A 12 -9.58 -11.93 10.13
CA LYS A 12 -8.37 -11.21 10.59
C LYS A 12 -7.68 -10.29 9.55
N TYR A 13 -8.04 -10.36 8.27
CA TYR A 13 -7.39 -9.62 7.18
C TYR A 13 -8.35 -9.39 6.02
N TYR A 14 -7.97 -8.56 5.05
CA TYR A 14 -8.81 -8.23 3.89
C TYR A 14 -8.16 -8.68 2.60
N LEU A 15 -9.00 -9.12 1.65
CA LEU A 15 -8.59 -9.47 0.29
C LEU A 15 -9.18 -8.50 -0.74
N PHE A 16 -8.39 -8.07 -1.72
CA PHE A 16 -8.91 -7.41 -2.92
C PHE A 16 -9.29 -8.45 -3.97
N GLU A 17 -10.53 -8.93 -3.92
CA GLU A 17 -11.07 -9.93 -4.87
C GLU A 17 -11.62 -9.30 -6.16
N ASN A 18 -11.66 -7.96 -6.23
CA ASN A 18 -12.26 -7.23 -7.36
C ASN A 18 -11.34 -7.09 -8.57
N PHE A 19 -10.16 -7.72 -8.53
CA PHE A 19 -9.26 -7.76 -9.68
C PHE A 19 -9.65 -8.89 -10.64
N PRO A 20 -9.64 -8.65 -11.97
CA PRO A 20 -9.92 -9.70 -12.95
C PRO A 20 -8.83 -10.79 -12.90
N ASN A 21 -9.20 -12.08 -13.05
CA ASN A 21 -8.35 -13.28 -12.98
C ASN A 21 -7.82 -13.65 -11.57
N LEU A 22 -7.93 -14.94 -11.22
CA LEU A 22 -7.71 -15.49 -9.87
C LEU A 22 -6.23 -15.79 -9.52
N ASP A 23 -5.29 -15.60 -10.45
CA ASP A 23 -3.85 -15.84 -10.24
C ASP A 23 -3.15 -14.64 -9.55
N LEU A 24 -3.86 -13.98 -8.63
CA LEU A 24 -3.39 -12.80 -7.92
C LEU A 24 -3.78 -12.88 -6.45
N LEU A 25 -2.80 -12.64 -5.58
CA LEU A 25 -3.00 -12.44 -4.16
C LEU A 25 -2.78 -10.97 -3.81
N CYS A 26 -3.76 -10.35 -3.16
CA CYS A 26 -3.69 -9.00 -2.62
C CYS A 26 -4.31 -8.99 -1.23
N ALA A 27 -3.50 -8.79 -0.20
CA ALA A 27 -3.98 -8.81 1.18
C ALA A 27 -3.39 -7.68 2.02
N PHE A 28 -4.10 -7.30 3.08
CA PHE A 28 -3.54 -6.47 4.15
C PHE A 28 -3.97 -6.95 5.53
N SER A 29 -3.03 -6.92 6.48
CA SER A 29 -3.24 -7.35 7.86
C SER A 29 -4.02 -6.30 8.67
N THR A 30 -4.60 -6.74 9.79
CA THR A 30 -5.22 -5.87 10.80
C THR A 30 -4.43 -5.96 12.12
N ARG A 31 -4.78 -5.12 13.09
CA ARG A 31 -4.16 -5.07 14.42
C ARG A 31 -4.28 -6.39 15.18
N ILE A 32 -5.31 -7.20 14.93
CA ILE A 32 -5.52 -8.48 15.63
C ILE A 32 -4.40 -9.50 15.34
N LEU A 33 -3.72 -9.36 14.20
CA LEU A 33 -2.57 -10.18 13.81
C LEU A 33 -1.24 -9.67 14.40
N GLY A 34 -1.29 -8.61 15.21
CA GLY A 34 -0.13 -8.00 15.82
C GLY A 34 0.67 -7.10 14.87
N ASN A 35 1.76 -6.54 15.40
CA ASN A 35 2.67 -5.69 14.65
C ASN A 35 3.46 -6.50 13.62
N MET A 36 3.47 -6.03 12.36
CA MET A 36 4.21 -6.66 11.27
C MET A 36 5.58 -6.03 11.01
N SER A 37 5.91 -4.92 11.67
CA SER A 37 7.20 -4.24 11.48
C SER A 37 8.30 -4.85 12.33
N LEU A 38 9.48 -5.04 11.74
CA LEU A 38 10.70 -5.40 12.49
C LEU A 38 11.45 -4.17 13.04
N SER A 39 10.99 -2.95 12.76
CA SER A 39 11.71 -1.71 13.09
C SER A 39 10.86 -0.62 13.77
N TYR A 40 9.56 -0.83 13.93
CA TYR A 40 8.63 0.18 14.48
C TYR A 40 7.69 -0.48 15.49
N GLY A 41 7.38 0.22 16.59
CA GLY A 41 6.55 -0.30 17.67
C GLY A 41 7.23 -1.43 18.45
N ASP A 42 6.43 -2.25 19.15
CA ASP A 42 6.93 -3.47 19.80
C ASP A 42 7.19 -4.56 18.74
N THR A 43 8.46 -4.88 18.54
CA THR A 43 8.94 -5.79 17.50
C THR A 43 9.14 -7.23 17.99
N GLY A 44 9.00 -7.50 19.31
CA GLY A 44 9.38 -8.78 19.91
C GLY A 44 8.69 -9.99 19.28
N ASN A 45 7.41 -9.83 18.89
CA ASN A 45 6.62 -10.89 18.23
C ASN A 45 6.46 -10.68 16.72
N ALA A 46 7.09 -9.66 16.13
CA ALA A 46 6.76 -9.24 14.76
C ALA A 46 7.10 -10.31 13.70
N LEU A 47 8.18 -11.07 13.88
CA LEU A 47 8.51 -12.16 12.95
C LEU A 47 7.49 -13.30 13.02
N GLU A 48 7.03 -13.66 14.22
CA GLU A 48 6.00 -14.69 14.42
C GLU A 48 4.64 -14.23 13.86
N ASN A 49 4.29 -12.95 14.06
CA ASN A 49 3.10 -12.33 13.45
C ASN A 49 3.13 -12.44 11.91
N ARG A 50 4.29 -12.12 11.29
CA ARG A 50 4.48 -12.27 9.83
C ARG A 50 4.30 -13.71 9.38
N LYS A 51 4.93 -14.66 10.08
CA LYS A 51 4.84 -16.09 9.76
C LYS A 51 3.39 -16.57 9.79
N ASN A 52 2.65 -16.27 10.85
CA ASN A 52 1.25 -16.66 11.00
C ASN A 52 0.36 -16.05 9.92
N PHE A 53 0.52 -14.75 9.64
CA PHE A 53 -0.27 -14.08 8.60
C PHE A 53 0.03 -14.62 7.19
N LEU A 54 1.31 -14.78 6.84
CA LEU A 54 1.70 -15.22 5.50
C LEU A 54 1.41 -16.71 5.28
N GLN A 55 1.51 -17.55 6.31
CA GLN A 55 1.12 -18.95 6.23
C GLN A 55 -0.38 -19.12 5.93
N GLU A 56 -1.26 -18.31 6.54
CA GLU A 56 -2.70 -18.29 6.21
C GLU A 56 -2.97 -17.92 4.73
N LEU A 57 -2.02 -17.22 4.09
CA LEU A 57 -2.08 -16.80 2.68
C LEU A 57 -1.39 -17.79 1.71
N GLY A 58 -0.78 -18.85 2.24
CA GLY A 58 0.03 -19.80 1.46
C GLY A 58 1.36 -19.21 0.96
N ILE A 59 1.88 -18.20 1.64
CA ILE A 59 3.16 -17.56 1.33
C ILE A 59 4.21 -18.03 2.35
N ASP A 60 5.36 -18.51 1.86
CA ASP A 60 6.52 -18.70 2.73
C ASP A 60 7.05 -17.34 3.18
N TYR A 61 7.01 -17.06 4.47
CA TYR A 61 7.49 -15.78 5.02
C TYR A 61 8.97 -15.50 4.70
N ARG A 62 9.77 -16.54 4.42
CA ARG A 62 11.18 -16.42 4.02
C ARG A 62 11.36 -15.91 2.61
N ASP A 63 10.32 -15.95 1.79
CA ASP A 63 10.32 -15.45 0.41
C ASP A 63 9.94 -13.97 0.32
N LEU A 64 9.42 -13.39 1.41
CA LEU A 64 8.94 -12.01 1.47
C LEU A 64 10.00 -11.00 1.04
N VAL A 65 9.66 -10.14 0.08
CA VAL A 65 10.49 -9.00 -0.31
C VAL A 65 9.95 -7.76 0.40
N CYS A 66 10.79 -7.16 1.25
CA CYS A 66 10.46 -5.97 2.03
C CYS A 66 11.28 -4.77 1.58
N THR A 67 10.73 -3.59 1.82
CA THR A 67 11.38 -2.31 1.58
C THR A 67 11.78 -1.61 2.88
N LYS A 68 12.92 -0.91 2.86
CA LYS A 68 13.22 0.15 3.82
C LYS A 68 12.55 1.44 3.33
N GLN A 69 11.31 1.64 3.76
CA GLN A 69 10.47 2.78 3.38
C GLN A 69 11.02 4.08 3.96
N VAL A 70 11.28 5.07 3.10
CA VAL A 70 11.84 6.37 3.49
C VAL A 70 10.89 7.54 3.23
N HIS A 71 9.65 7.24 2.83
CA HIS A 71 8.67 8.22 2.37
C HIS A 71 9.18 9.02 1.15
N GLY A 72 9.97 8.36 0.31
CA GLY A 72 10.48 8.87 -0.96
C GLY A 72 9.57 8.49 -2.11
N SER A 73 10.13 8.46 -3.32
CA SER A 73 9.41 8.12 -4.56
C SER A 73 10.16 7.13 -5.45
N VAL A 74 11.11 6.41 -4.86
CA VAL A 74 11.91 5.40 -5.56
C VAL A 74 11.09 4.12 -5.74
N VAL A 75 11.09 3.63 -6.97
CA VAL A 75 10.42 2.40 -7.39
C VAL A 75 11.49 1.38 -7.80
N ARG A 76 11.37 0.12 -7.37
CA ARG A 76 12.30 -0.96 -7.72
C ARG A 76 11.61 -2.11 -8.41
N TYR A 77 12.24 -2.62 -9.47
CA TYR A 77 11.86 -3.87 -10.10
C TYR A 77 12.49 -5.04 -9.33
N ILE A 78 11.64 -5.93 -8.84
CA ILE A 78 12.01 -7.10 -8.04
C ILE A 78 12.05 -8.35 -8.90
N ARG A 79 13.14 -9.11 -8.78
CA ARG A 79 13.38 -10.39 -9.47
C ARG A 79 13.33 -11.54 -8.46
N GLU A 80 13.36 -12.78 -8.95
CA GLU A 80 13.38 -13.98 -8.11
C GLU A 80 14.59 -14.02 -7.15
N ILE A 81 15.75 -13.50 -7.58
CA ILE A 81 16.96 -13.41 -6.73
C ILE A 81 16.80 -12.45 -5.53
N ASP A 82 15.76 -11.61 -5.54
CA ASP A 82 15.48 -10.67 -4.45
C ASP A 82 14.58 -11.28 -3.37
N LYS A 83 14.07 -12.51 -3.55
CA LYS A 83 13.26 -13.22 -2.56
C LYS A 83 13.98 -13.28 -1.20
N GLY A 84 13.23 -13.01 -0.14
CA GLY A 84 13.72 -13.00 1.23
C GLY A 84 14.48 -11.74 1.68
N LYS A 85 14.73 -10.78 0.77
CA LYS A 85 15.34 -9.50 1.16
C LYS A 85 14.42 -8.74 2.10
N GLY A 86 14.85 -8.62 3.36
CA GLY A 86 14.10 -7.96 4.41
C GLY A 86 13.06 -8.84 5.15
N ALA A 87 12.96 -10.12 4.79
CA ALA A 87 12.01 -11.06 5.40
C ALA A 87 12.30 -11.26 6.89
N LEU A 88 13.56 -11.54 7.22
CA LEU A 88 14.02 -11.90 8.58
C LEU A 88 14.68 -10.74 9.34
N SER A 89 15.27 -9.77 8.63
CA SER A 89 15.88 -8.57 9.23
C SER A 89 15.73 -7.38 8.28
N CYS A 90 15.38 -6.21 8.83
CA CYS A 90 15.25 -4.98 8.06
C CYS A 90 16.55 -4.47 7.44
N ASP A 91 17.71 -4.94 7.92
CA ASP A 91 19.03 -4.52 7.41
C ASP A 91 19.28 -5.00 5.98
N PHE A 92 18.63 -6.09 5.58
CA PHE A 92 18.71 -6.67 4.23
C PHE A 92 17.50 -6.31 3.35
N ALA A 93 16.63 -5.41 3.81
CA ALA A 93 15.52 -4.93 3.00
C ALA A 93 16.00 -4.10 1.80
N ILE A 94 15.18 -4.00 0.77
CA ILE A 94 15.46 -3.14 -0.39
C ILE A 94 15.54 -1.68 0.09
N THR A 95 16.73 -1.09 0.03
CA THR A 95 17.00 0.24 0.61
C THR A 95 16.33 1.37 -0.17
N ASP A 96 15.99 2.44 0.54
CA ASP A 96 15.49 3.71 -0.01
C ASP A 96 14.39 3.54 -1.05
N THR A 97 13.40 2.70 -0.74
CA THR A 97 12.38 2.28 -1.69
C THR A 97 11.00 2.32 -1.05
N ASP A 98 10.03 2.90 -1.77
CA ASP A 98 8.65 3.02 -1.30
C ASP A 98 7.66 2.37 -2.29
N ALA A 99 8.15 1.80 -3.40
CA ALA A 99 7.34 1.05 -4.34
C ALA A 99 8.13 -0.12 -4.95
N LEU A 100 7.46 -1.27 -5.05
CA LEU A 100 7.98 -2.47 -5.68
C LEU A 100 7.13 -2.83 -6.89
N ILE A 101 7.76 -3.30 -7.97
CA ILE A 101 7.05 -3.88 -9.12
C ILE A 101 7.66 -5.22 -9.50
N THR A 102 6.87 -6.13 -10.05
CA THR A 102 7.38 -7.37 -10.66
C THR A 102 6.41 -7.98 -11.65
N ASN A 103 6.91 -8.80 -12.57
CA ASN A 103 6.13 -9.71 -13.41
C ASN A 103 6.42 -11.19 -13.08
N LYS A 104 7.12 -11.46 -11.97
CA LYS A 104 7.49 -12.81 -11.54
C LYS A 104 6.40 -13.41 -10.67
N LYS A 105 6.01 -14.64 -11.00
CA LYS A 105 5.13 -15.46 -10.16
C LYS A 105 5.85 -15.87 -8.89
N ASN A 106 5.11 -16.09 -7.81
CA ASN A 106 5.61 -16.57 -6.52
C ASN A 106 6.71 -15.67 -5.90
N VAL A 107 6.66 -14.36 -6.19
CA VAL A 107 7.49 -13.32 -5.57
C VAL A 107 6.59 -12.40 -4.75
N PRO A 108 6.48 -12.60 -3.42
CA PRO A 108 5.62 -11.79 -2.56
C PRO A 108 6.25 -10.43 -2.24
N LEU A 109 5.61 -9.36 -2.71
CA LEU A 109 5.98 -7.98 -2.42
C LEU A 109 5.30 -7.52 -1.13
N SER A 110 5.98 -6.73 -0.30
CA SER A 110 5.39 -6.18 0.93
C SER A 110 5.73 -4.72 1.20
N ILE A 111 4.79 -4.03 1.83
CA ILE A 111 4.97 -2.70 2.44
C ILE A 111 4.30 -2.65 3.81
N PHE A 112 4.73 -1.72 4.65
CA PHE A 112 4.26 -1.56 6.02
C PHE A 112 3.60 -0.20 6.21
N THR A 113 2.39 -0.17 6.76
CA THR A 113 1.63 1.08 6.91
C THR A 113 1.06 1.24 8.32
N ALA A 114 1.00 2.50 8.75
CA ALA A 114 0.09 2.99 9.78
C ALA A 114 -0.24 4.41 9.35
N ASP A 115 -1.45 4.62 8.83
CA ASP A 115 -1.96 5.83 8.16
C ASP A 115 -1.54 6.10 6.71
N CYS A 116 -0.30 5.83 6.29
CA CYS A 116 0.05 6.02 4.88
C CYS A 116 -0.75 5.06 3.97
N LEU A 117 -1.04 5.50 2.74
CA LEU A 117 -1.86 4.72 1.81
C LEU A 117 -1.05 3.56 1.22
N SER A 118 -1.58 2.33 1.32
CA SER A 118 -1.11 1.21 0.50
C SER A 118 -1.88 1.17 -0.81
N VAL A 119 -1.15 1.05 -1.93
CA VAL A 119 -1.73 0.98 -3.27
C VAL A 119 -1.25 -0.28 -3.98
N PHE A 120 -2.20 -1.08 -4.45
CA PHE A 120 -2.00 -2.28 -5.25
C PHE A 120 -2.25 -1.93 -6.71
N LEU A 121 -1.31 -2.22 -7.62
CA LEU A 121 -1.44 -2.05 -9.06
C LEU A 121 -1.34 -3.41 -9.72
N TYR A 122 -2.24 -3.72 -10.65
CA TYR A 122 -2.22 -4.95 -11.41
C TYR A 122 -2.49 -4.69 -12.89
N ALA A 123 -1.67 -5.27 -13.76
CA ALA A 123 -1.84 -5.22 -15.21
C ALA A 123 -2.22 -6.61 -15.74
N PRO A 124 -3.52 -6.93 -15.94
CA PRO A 124 -3.96 -8.27 -16.35
C PRO A 124 -3.48 -8.68 -17.74
N LYS A 125 -3.42 -7.74 -18.70
CA LYS A 125 -3.03 -8.05 -20.09
C LYS A 125 -1.53 -8.31 -20.27
N THR A 126 -0.72 -7.79 -19.33
CA THR A 126 0.73 -7.97 -19.26
C THR A 126 1.05 -8.34 -17.82
N PRO A 127 0.77 -9.59 -17.39
CA PRO A 127 0.70 -9.99 -15.98
C PRO A 127 1.88 -9.46 -15.16
N SER A 128 1.61 -8.40 -14.41
CA SER A 128 2.58 -7.69 -13.59
C SER A 128 1.87 -6.93 -12.50
N ILE A 129 2.57 -6.72 -11.40
CA ILE A 129 2.06 -6.13 -10.18
C ILE A 129 2.96 -5.01 -9.69
N GLY A 130 2.36 -4.08 -8.95
CA GLY A 130 3.05 -3.04 -8.21
C GLY A 130 2.44 -2.86 -6.82
N LEU A 131 3.27 -2.69 -5.80
CA LEU A 131 2.83 -2.43 -4.44
C LEU A 131 3.53 -1.17 -3.92
N VAL A 132 2.76 -0.17 -3.51
CA VAL A 132 3.24 1.19 -3.27
C VAL A 132 2.83 1.71 -1.91
N HIS A 133 3.82 2.22 -1.17
CA HIS A 133 3.66 3.00 0.05
C HIS A 133 3.57 4.49 -0.31
N ALA A 134 2.36 5.04 -0.26
CA ALA A 134 2.08 6.42 -0.61
C ALA A 134 1.75 7.25 0.64
N GLY A 135 2.81 7.72 1.33
CA GLY A 135 2.68 8.81 2.31
C GLY A 135 2.50 10.18 1.64
N TRP A 136 2.27 11.24 2.41
CA TRP A 136 2.09 12.59 1.82
C TRP A 136 3.33 13.05 1.01
N ARG A 137 4.55 12.76 1.47
CA ARG A 137 5.79 13.07 0.74
C ARG A 137 5.87 12.32 -0.58
N SER A 138 5.66 11.01 -0.54
CA SER A 138 5.62 10.15 -1.73
C SER A 138 4.53 10.58 -2.73
N SER A 139 3.38 11.02 -2.23
CA SER A 139 2.25 11.51 -3.03
C SER A 139 2.57 12.86 -3.67
N LYS A 140 3.21 13.78 -2.95
CA LYS A 140 3.72 15.05 -3.51
C LYS A 140 4.69 14.77 -4.66
N GLU A 141 5.53 13.76 -4.50
CA GLU A 141 6.51 13.32 -5.50
C GLU A 141 5.95 12.41 -6.61
N ASN A 142 4.63 12.24 -6.68
CA ASN A 142 3.91 11.43 -7.67
C ASN A 142 4.45 9.99 -7.80
N ILE A 143 4.61 9.29 -6.67
CA ILE A 143 5.12 7.90 -6.65
C ILE A 143 4.27 6.94 -7.49
N LEU A 144 2.95 7.14 -7.58
CA LEU A 144 2.08 6.30 -8.41
C LEU A 144 2.35 6.50 -9.90
N GLY A 145 2.55 7.75 -10.34
CA GLY A 145 2.96 8.00 -11.72
C GLY A 145 4.32 7.42 -12.06
N LYS A 146 5.29 7.54 -11.15
CA LYS A 146 6.60 6.89 -11.30
C LYS A 146 6.48 5.37 -11.37
N THR A 147 5.59 4.77 -10.56
CA THR A 147 5.36 3.32 -10.55
C THR A 147 4.71 2.84 -11.84
N ALA A 148 3.61 3.45 -12.28
CA ALA A 148 2.92 3.10 -13.51
C ALA A 148 3.83 3.27 -14.74
N LYS A 149 4.63 4.35 -14.77
CA LYS A 149 5.62 4.57 -15.83
C LYS A 149 6.68 3.47 -15.87
N LEU A 150 7.23 3.08 -14.71
CA LEU A 150 8.22 1.99 -14.68
C LEU A 150 7.59 0.64 -15.07
N MET A 151 6.33 0.37 -14.71
CA MET A 151 5.61 -0.81 -15.18
C MET A 151 5.45 -0.80 -16.71
N GLN A 152 5.13 0.37 -17.30
CA GLN A 152 5.06 0.53 -18.75
C GLN A 152 6.41 0.24 -19.41
N GLU A 153 7.49 0.82 -18.89
CA GLU A 153 8.85 0.63 -19.40
C GLU A 153 9.35 -0.82 -19.29
N LYS A 154 9.00 -1.53 -18.20
CA LYS A 154 9.51 -2.88 -17.94
C LYS A 154 8.65 -4.01 -18.51
N PHE A 155 7.33 -3.81 -18.56
CA PHE A 155 6.38 -4.89 -18.85
C PHE A 155 5.39 -4.53 -19.97
N ASN A 156 5.55 -3.36 -20.63
CA ASN A 156 4.65 -2.87 -21.67
C ASN A 156 3.20 -2.68 -21.19
N THR A 157 3.00 -2.39 -19.89
CA THR A 157 1.67 -2.13 -19.35
C THR A 157 1.08 -0.85 -19.94
N LYS A 158 -0.25 -0.82 -20.10
CA LYS A 158 -0.99 0.41 -20.45
C LYS A 158 -1.77 0.91 -19.25
N ALA A 159 -1.73 2.22 -18.99
CA ALA A 159 -2.45 2.83 -17.88
C ALA A 159 -3.95 2.50 -17.89
N GLU A 160 -4.57 2.52 -19.07
CA GLU A 160 -5.99 2.23 -19.24
C GLU A 160 -6.41 0.79 -18.95
N ASP A 161 -5.43 -0.12 -18.83
CA ASP A 161 -5.60 -1.53 -18.50
C ASP A 161 -5.24 -1.84 -17.05
N LEU A 162 -4.66 -0.89 -16.32
CA LEU A 162 -4.34 -1.07 -14.91
C LEU A 162 -5.61 -1.18 -14.08
N CYS A 163 -5.59 -2.12 -13.15
CA CYS A 163 -6.50 -2.21 -12.02
C CYS A 163 -5.76 -1.76 -10.77
N VAL A 164 -6.43 -0.97 -9.93
CA VAL A 164 -5.83 -0.33 -8.75
C VAL A 164 -6.68 -0.59 -7.52
N GLY A 165 -6.04 -0.98 -6.42
CA GLY A 165 -6.67 -1.14 -5.11
C GLY A 165 -6.07 -0.17 -4.09
N PHE A 166 -6.90 0.61 -3.41
CA PHE A 166 -6.49 1.48 -2.30
C PHE A 166 -6.83 0.85 -0.96
N GLY A 167 -5.79 0.42 -0.23
CA GLY A 167 -5.93 -0.16 1.10
C GLY A 167 -6.30 0.87 2.18
N PRO A 168 -6.31 0.44 3.46
CA PRO A 168 -6.56 1.34 4.59
C PRO A 168 -5.52 2.45 4.67
N ALA A 169 -5.98 3.66 4.93
CA ALA A 169 -5.14 4.84 5.11
C ALA A 169 -5.83 5.82 6.05
N ILE A 170 -5.10 6.82 6.56
CA ILE A 170 -5.76 7.96 7.19
C ILE A 170 -6.47 8.78 6.10
N ARG A 171 -7.68 9.24 6.39
CA ARG A 171 -8.53 9.95 5.44
C ARG A 171 -8.72 11.41 5.83
N GLY A 172 -9.30 12.21 4.93
CA GLY A 172 -9.62 13.62 5.16
C GLY A 172 -10.59 13.89 6.33
N CYS A 173 -11.21 12.85 6.91
CA CYS A 173 -11.93 12.97 8.18
C CYS A 173 -11.02 13.11 9.41
N CYS A 174 -9.78 12.61 9.35
CA CYS A 174 -8.85 12.55 10.49
C CYS A 174 -7.46 13.13 10.20
N TYR A 175 -7.07 13.31 8.93
CA TYR A 175 -5.71 13.68 8.58
C TYR A 175 -5.44 15.18 8.68
N GLU A 176 -5.48 15.72 9.90
CA GLU A 176 -5.20 17.14 10.15
C GLU A 176 -3.74 17.47 9.80
N VAL A 177 -3.54 18.51 8.99
CA VAL A 177 -2.24 19.00 8.55
C VAL A 177 -2.09 20.50 8.84
N GLY A 178 -0.85 20.96 8.97
CA GLY A 178 -0.57 22.37 9.17
C GLY A 178 -0.79 23.19 7.90
N LYS A 179 -1.00 24.50 8.05
CA LYS A 179 -1.22 25.46 6.94
C LYS A 179 -0.18 25.33 5.82
N LYS A 180 1.09 25.04 6.12
CA LYS A 180 2.17 24.82 5.15
C LYS A 180 1.86 23.79 4.04
N PHE A 181 0.88 22.92 4.23
CA PHE A 181 0.47 21.97 3.19
C PHE A 181 -0.21 22.66 1.99
N THR A 182 -0.66 23.91 2.13
CA THR A 182 -1.12 24.73 1.00
C THR A 182 -0.01 25.01 -0.02
N ASP A 183 1.25 24.94 0.42
CA ASP A 183 2.41 25.15 -0.47
C ASP A 183 2.76 23.86 -1.23
N PHE A 184 2.20 22.73 -0.83
CA PHE A 184 2.49 21.41 -1.39
C PHE A 184 1.35 20.84 -2.22
N PHE A 185 0.10 21.17 -1.88
CA PHE A 185 -1.08 20.57 -2.48
C PHE A 185 -2.12 21.63 -2.85
N SER A 186 -2.79 21.40 -3.98
CA SER A 186 -3.91 22.22 -4.44
C SER A 186 -5.04 22.25 -3.39
N PRO A 187 -5.78 23.38 -3.25
CA PRO A 187 -6.91 23.50 -2.32
C PRO A 187 -7.95 22.39 -2.43
N GLU A 188 -8.12 21.77 -3.60
CA GLU A 188 -9.05 20.66 -3.81
C GLU A 188 -8.75 19.40 -2.96
N TYR A 189 -7.50 19.24 -2.48
CA TYR A 189 -7.08 18.15 -1.60
C TYR A 189 -7.04 18.54 -0.12
N LEU A 190 -7.39 19.77 0.20
CA LEU A 190 -7.30 20.35 1.54
C LEU A 190 -8.69 20.70 2.04
N ILE A 191 -9.30 19.77 2.77
CA ILE A 191 -10.61 19.97 3.37
C ILE A 191 -10.47 20.93 4.55
N LYS A 192 -11.12 22.09 4.46
CA LYS A 192 -11.10 23.11 5.51
C LYS A 192 -12.28 22.90 6.47
N LYS A 193 -11.99 22.71 7.76
CA LYS A 193 -12.99 22.56 8.83
C LYS A 193 -12.53 23.32 10.07
N ASN A 194 -13.37 24.22 10.60
CA ASN A 194 -13.08 24.97 11.83
C ASN A 194 -11.70 25.64 11.84
N GLY A 195 -11.30 26.24 10.71
CA GLY A 195 -10.00 26.90 10.56
C GLY A 195 -8.79 25.97 10.39
N ARG A 196 -9.00 24.64 10.40
CA ARG A 196 -7.96 23.61 10.22
C ARG A 196 -8.02 23.00 8.82
N TYR A 197 -6.91 22.41 8.39
CA TYR A 197 -6.78 21.71 7.11
C TYR A 197 -6.69 20.21 7.33
N TYR A 198 -7.39 19.45 6.50
CA TYR A 198 -7.33 17.99 6.47
C TYR A 198 -6.97 17.52 5.07
N LEU A 199 -5.92 16.70 4.97
CA LEU A 199 -5.39 16.25 3.68
C LEU A 199 -6.18 15.04 3.15
N ASP A 200 -6.70 15.15 1.93
CA ASP A 200 -7.25 14.01 1.19
C ASP A 200 -6.13 13.28 0.43
N LEU A 201 -5.42 12.41 1.16
CA LEU A 201 -4.31 11.62 0.62
C LEU A 201 -4.77 10.69 -0.51
N VAL A 202 -5.99 10.15 -0.43
CA VAL A 202 -6.52 9.23 -1.44
C VAL A 202 -6.95 9.99 -2.68
N GLY A 203 -7.59 11.15 -2.53
CA GLY A 203 -7.94 12.04 -3.64
C GLY A 203 -6.73 12.43 -4.49
N ILE A 204 -5.59 12.78 -3.86
CA ILE A 204 -4.34 13.12 -4.55
C ILE A 204 -3.88 11.96 -5.45
N ASN A 205 -3.75 10.78 -4.84
CA ASN A 205 -3.27 9.58 -5.53
C ASN A 205 -4.24 9.11 -6.62
N LYS A 206 -5.56 9.21 -6.37
CA LYS A 206 -6.60 8.92 -7.36
C LYS A 206 -6.47 9.84 -8.58
N LYS A 207 -6.35 11.15 -8.36
CA LYS A 207 -6.23 12.12 -9.46
C LYS A 207 -4.98 11.85 -10.30
N GLN A 208 -3.85 11.55 -9.67
CA GLN A 208 -2.61 11.24 -10.38
C GLN A 208 -2.79 10.04 -11.33
N LEU A 209 -3.48 8.98 -10.89
CA LEU A 209 -3.78 7.82 -11.75
C LEU A 209 -4.74 8.16 -12.89
N LEU A 210 -5.78 8.95 -12.63
CA LEU A 210 -6.73 9.38 -13.67
C LEU A 210 -6.02 10.22 -14.75
N VAL A 211 -5.12 11.12 -14.35
CA VAL A 211 -4.32 11.93 -15.29
C VAL A 211 -3.40 11.06 -16.15
N LEU A 212 -2.89 9.95 -15.62
CA LEU A 212 -2.10 8.98 -16.39
C LEU A 212 -2.93 8.14 -17.37
N GLY A 213 -4.27 8.19 -17.29
CA GLY A 213 -5.17 7.43 -18.13
C GLY A 213 -5.69 6.13 -17.52
N VAL A 214 -5.49 5.90 -16.21
CA VAL A 214 -6.18 4.79 -15.52
C VAL A 214 -7.68 5.08 -15.51
N LYS A 215 -8.48 4.10 -15.91
CA LYS A 215 -9.95 4.25 -15.96
C LYS A 215 -10.51 4.27 -14.54
N ASP A 216 -11.37 5.24 -14.22
CA ASP A 216 -11.95 5.38 -12.87
C ASP A 216 -12.64 4.11 -12.38
N LYS A 217 -13.34 3.40 -13.28
CA LYS A 217 -13.98 2.11 -13.02
C LYS A 217 -13.02 0.97 -12.60
N ASN A 218 -11.71 1.14 -12.84
CA ASN A 218 -10.68 0.18 -12.45
C ASN A 218 -9.97 0.57 -11.13
N ILE A 219 -10.41 1.64 -10.46
CA ILE A 219 -9.87 2.08 -9.18
C ILE A 219 -10.83 1.68 -8.06
N PHE A 220 -10.39 0.77 -7.20
CA PHE A 220 -11.15 0.18 -6.11
C PHE A 220 -10.65 0.74 -4.77
N ASP A 221 -11.50 1.47 -4.05
CA ASP A 221 -11.15 2.04 -2.76
C ASP A 221 -11.75 1.25 -1.60
N SER A 222 -10.92 0.84 -0.64
CA SER A 222 -11.40 0.24 0.61
C SER A 222 -12.32 1.14 1.42
N LYS A 223 -12.21 2.47 1.25
CA LYS A 223 -12.92 3.51 2.03
C LYS A 223 -12.62 3.44 3.54
N ILE A 224 -11.59 2.71 3.97
CA ILE A 224 -11.24 2.52 5.38
C ILE A 224 -10.34 3.67 5.85
N CYS A 225 -10.73 4.30 6.96
CA CYS A 225 -9.89 5.23 7.72
C CYS A 225 -9.22 4.52 8.90
N THR A 226 -7.89 4.43 8.91
CA THR A 226 -7.10 3.78 9.98
C THR A 226 -7.27 4.48 11.34
N ALA A 227 -7.42 5.81 11.34
CA ALA A 227 -7.62 6.57 12.56
C ALA A 227 -9.07 6.42 13.11
N CYS A 228 -10.08 6.35 12.26
CA CYS A 228 -11.46 6.09 12.71
C CYS A 228 -11.65 4.67 13.24
N ARG A 229 -10.93 3.70 12.67
CA ARG A 229 -11.01 2.27 13.01
C ARG A 229 -9.73 1.80 13.70
N ASN A 230 -9.25 2.57 14.68
CA ASN A 230 -7.95 2.33 15.35
C ASN A 230 -7.94 1.07 16.21
N GLU A 231 -9.10 0.54 16.58
CA GLU A 231 -9.29 -0.77 17.18
C GLU A 231 -8.91 -1.90 16.22
N GLU A 232 -9.13 -1.70 14.91
CA GLU A 232 -8.86 -2.70 13.88
C GLU A 232 -7.55 -2.43 13.14
N PHE A 233 -7.10 -1.18 13.05
CA PHE A 233 -5.90 -0.79 12.32
C PHE A 233 -4.93 0.01 13.18
N PHE A 234 -3.64 -0.13 12.95
CA PHE A 234 -2.64 0.79 13.50
C PHE A 234 -2.76 2.17 12.85
N SER A 235 -2.81 3.22 13.68
CA SER A 235 -2.77 4.61 13.26
C SER A 235 -1.61 5.32 13.96
N PHE A 236 -0.64 5.80 13.19
CA PHE A 236 0.51 6.54 13.74
C PHE A 236 0.08 7.89 14.31
N ARG A 237 -0.93 8.54 13.70
CA ARG A 237 -1.55 9.78 14.18
C ARG A 237 -2.04 9.65 15.61
N LEU A 238 -2.60 8.49 15.98
CA LEU A 238 -3.13 8.24 17.32
C LEU A 238 -2.11 7.58 18.25
N GLY A 239 -1.28 6.67 17.73
CA GLY A 239 -0.35 5.85 18.54
C GLY A 239 1.09 6.36 18.61
N GLY A 240 1.45 7.38 17.85
CA GLY A 240 2.80 7.95 17.83
C GLY A 240 3.92 6.95 17.50
N ILE A 241 5.11 7.19 18.05
CA ILE A 241 6.33 6.43 17.73
C ILE A 241 6.26 4.95 18.11
N GLY A 242 5.50 4.61 19.17
CA GLY A 242 5.29 3.23 19.62
C GLY A 242 4.25 2.45 18.81
N CYS A 243 3.61 3.09 17.83
CA CYS A 243 2.58 2.44 17.01
C CYS A 243 3.21 1.35 16.12
N GLY A 244 2.56 0.18 16.06
CA GLY A 244 2.91 -0.90 15.14
C GLY A 244 2.59 -0.55 13.67
N ARG A 245 2.82 -1.50 12.77
CA ARG A 245 2.46 -1.38 11.35
C ARG A 245 1.64 -2.60 10.91
N MET A 246 0.65 -2.35 10.07
CA MET A 246 0.06 -3.39 9.23
C MET A 246 1.03 -3.75 8.11
N MET A 247 0.86 -4.93 7.53
CA MET A 247 1.49 -5.34 6.27
C MET A 247 0.45 -5.32 5.17
N SER A 248 0.79 -4.74 4.02
CA SER A 248 0.13 -5.06 2.75
C SER A 248 1.05 -5.98 1.95
N VAL A 249 0.50 -7.03 1.33
CA VAL A 249 1.24 -8.03 0.57
C VAL A 249 0.55 -8.31 -0.77
N MET A 250 1.34 -8.44 -1.83
CA MET A 250 0.87 -8.70 -3.18
C MET A 250 1.75 -9.73 -3.89
N MET A 251 1.16 -10.70 -4.57
CA MET A 251 1.88 -11.75 -5.27
C MET A 251 1.11 -12.28 -6.48
N LEU A 252 1.78 -12.42 -7.62
CA LEU A 252 1.26 -13.21 -8.74
C LEU A 252 1.41 -14.70 -8.42
N ARG A 253 0.35 -15.48 -8.60
CA ARG A 253 0.38 -16.95 -8.46
C ARG A 253 0.72 -17.62 -9.79
#